data_AF-A0A971V218-F1
#
_entry.id   AF-A0A971V218-F1
#
_cell.length_a   1.000
_cell.length_b   1.000
_cell.length_c   1.000
_cell.angle_alpha   90.00
_cell.angle_beta   90.00
_cell.angle_gamma   90.00
#
_symmetry.space_group_name_H-M   'P 1'
#
loop_
_entity.id
_entity.type
_entity.pdbx_description
1 polymer ?
#
loop_
_entity_poly.entity_id
_entity_poly.type
_entity_poly.pdbx_seq_one_letter_code
_entity_poly.pdbx_strand_id
1 'polypeptide(L)'
;MSLISQGIMPEEEIRQKKNPNRFVSLRNGIVLIGIAAGILVGFSITEGMSLSDEKAFWIYAASILLFLGIGYLVYFFTTRNMKLEPETTDFPQE
;
A
#
# COMPACT_ATOMS: atom_id res chain seq x y z
N MET A 1 -20.48 27.94 30.58
CA MET A 1 -21.03 26.74 31.24
C MET A 1 -22.52 26.63 30.92
N SER A 2 -22.91 26.34 29.67
CA SER A 2 -24.33 26.32 29.23
C SER A 2 -24.78 24.96 28.66
N LEU A 3 -23.82 24.10 28.28
CA LEU A 3 -24.10 22.84 27.58
C LEU A 3 -24.26 21.63 28.52
N ILE A 4 -23.81 21.72 29.78
CA ILE A 4 -23.91 20.63 30.77
C ILE A 4 -25.31 20.58 31.41
N SER A 5 -26.02 21.71 31.52
CA SER A 5 -27.35 21.78 32.13
C SER A 5 -28.49 21.28 31.23
N GLN A 6 -28.20 20.97 29.96
CA GLN A 6 -29.19 20.52 28.98
C GLN A 6 -29.24 18.99 28.82
N GLY A 7 -28.48 18.23 29.62
CA GLY A 7 -28.40 16.77 29.48
C GLY A 7 -27.81 16.32 28.14
N ILE A 8 -27.29 17.27 27.34
CA ILE A 8 -26.54 17.00 26.14
C ILE A 8 -25.17 16.59 26.63
N MET A 9 -24.98 15.27 26.78
CA MET A 9 -23.66 14.68 26.86
C MET A 9 -22.92 15.25 25.63
N PRO A 10 -21.87 16.08 25.78
CA PRO A 10 -21.04 16.39 24.63
C PRO A 10 -20.56 15.03 24.17
N GLU A 11 -21.03 14.60 22.99
CA GLU A 11 -20.57 13.38 22.33
C GLU A 11 -19.06 13.46 22.38
N GLU A 12 -18.52 12.70 23.33
CA GLU A 12 -17.10 12.53 23.59
C GLU A 12 -16.52 12.38 22.21
N GLU A 13 -15.79 13.40 21.74
CA GLU A 13 -15.21 13.51 20.40
C GLU A 13 -15.02 12.11 19.87
N ILE A 14 -16.03 11.61 19.13
CA ILE A 14 -16.27 10.18 18.93
C ILE A 14 -14.96 9.67 18.45
N ARG A 15 -14.22 8.99 19.36
CA ARG A 15 -12.76 8.87 19.29
C ARG A 15 -12.50 8.59 17.84
N GLN A 16 -12.09 9.61 17.10
CA GLN A 16 -11.79 9.44 15.71
C GLN A 16 -10.47 8.71 15.86
N LYS A 17 -10.56 7.39 16.03
CA LYS A 17 -9.52 6.43 15.72
C LYS A 17 -9.26 6.78 14.29
N LYS A 18 -8.37 7.76 14.14
CA LYS A 18 -7.66 8.18 12.95
C LYS A 18 -7.31 6.86 12.33
N ASN A 19 -8.15 6.38 11.42
CA ASN A 19 -8.07 5.04 10.87
C ASN A 19 -6.68 5.03 10.26
N PRO A 20 -5.68 4.43 10.94
CA PRO A 20 -4.31 4.82 10.72
C PRO A 20 -4.01 4.25 9.36
N ASN A 21 -3.95 5.13 8.36
CA ASN A 21 -4.10 4.87 6.93
C ASN A 21 -3.46 3.52 6.52
N ARG A 22 -4.19 2.40 6.72
CA ARG A 22 -3.61 1.05 6.70
C ARG A 22 -3.06 0.74 5.30
N PHE A 23 -3.66 1.39 4.32
CA PHE A 23 -3.29 1.35 2.92
C PHE A 23 -1.94 2.02 2.60
N VAL A 24 -1.43 2.96 3.43
CA VAL A 24 -0.11 3.58 3.21
C VAL A 24 1.04 2.62 3.53
N SER A 25 0.94 1.88 4.63
CA SER A 25 1.93 0.85 4.96
C SER A 25 1.92 -0.29 3.93
N LEU A 26 0.72 -0.69 3.48
CA LEU A 26 0.55 -1.71 2.44
C LEU A 26 1.12 -1.26 1.09
N ARG A 27 0.89 0.00 0.68
CA ARG A 27 1.48 0.58 -0.53
C ARG A 27 3.00 0.55 -0.47
N ASN A 28 3.59 1.04 0.62
CA ASN A 28 5.04 1.06 0.76
C ASN A 28 5.63 -0.35 0.78
N GLY A 29 4.98 -1.31 1.45
CA GLY A 29 5.42 -2.71 1.46
C GLY A 29 5.46 -3.33 0.06
N ILE A 30 4.38 -3.18 -0.72
CA ILE A 30 4.31 -3.74 -2.08
C ILE A 30 5.33 -3.06 -3.02
N VAL A 31 5.51 -1.75 -2.89
CA VAL A 31 6.51 -1.01 -3.67
C VAL A 31 7.93 -1.49 -3.35
N LEU A 32 8.26 -1.68 -2.06
CA LEU A 32 9.58 -2.18 -1.64
C LEU A 32 9.84 -3.60 -2.15
N ILE A 33 8.83 -4.47 -2.11
CA ILE A 33 8.93 -5.84 -2.66
C ILE A 33 9.16 -5.78 -4.17
N GLY A 34 8.44 -4.91 -4.89
CA GLY A 34 8.63 -4.72 -6.34
C GLY A 34 10.05 -4.26 -6.68
N ILE A 35 10.61 -3.30 -5.94
CA ILE A 35 11.99 -2.85 -6.14
C ILE A 35 12.98 -3.98 -5.89
N ALA A 36 12.83 -4.71 -4.78
CA ALA A 36 13.71 -5.83 -4.44
C ALA A 36 13.67 -6.93 -5.52
N ALA A 37 12.48 -7.31 -5.98
CA ALA A 37 12.32 -8.28 -7.06
C ALA A 37 12.95 -7.79 -8.37
N GLY A 38 12.76 -6.52 -8.72
CA GLY A 38 13.34 -5.92 -9.92
C GLY A 38 14.87 -5.91 -9.92
N ILE A 39 15.50 -5.66 -8.77
CA ILE A 39 16.96 -5.74 -8.62
C ILE A 39 17.43 -7.19 -8.79
N LEU A 40 16.77 -8.14 -8.14
CA LEU A 40 17.16 -9.57 -8.16
C LEU A 40 17.05 -10.17 -9.57
N VAL A 41 16.00 -9.81 -10.29
CA VAL A 41 15.80 -10.21 -11.69
C VAL A 41 16.79 -9.50 -12.63
N GLY A 42 17.01 -8.19 -12.43
CA GLY A 42 18.00 -7.44 -13.21
C GLY A 42 19.42 -8.00 -13.04
N PHE A 43 19.76 -8.43 -11.82
CA PHE A 43 21.03 -9.06 -11.51
C PHE A 43 21.18 -10.41 -12.21
N SER A 44 20.14 -11.24 -12.12
CA SER A 44 20.12 -12.56 -12.78
C SER A 44 20.27 -12.47 -14.30
N ILE A 45 19.61 -11.48 -14.93
CA ILE A 45 19.70 -11.25 -16.38
C ILE A 45 21.08 -10.75 -16.77
N THR A 46 21.66 -9.83 -16.00
CA THR A 46 22.98 -9.25 -16.30
C THR A 46 24.09 -10.29 -16.18
N GLU A 47 24.10 -11.08 -15.11
CA GLU A 47 25.06 -12.17 -14.88
C GLU A 47 24.96 -13.25 -15.96
N GLY A 48 23.73 -13.71 -16.25
CA GLY A 48 23.51 -14.82 -17.20
C GLY A 48 23.89 -14.50 -18.66
N MET A 49 24.04 -13.22 -18.98
CA MET A 49 24.20 -12.74 -20.35
C MET A 49 25.54 -12.01 -20.58
N SER A 50 26.37 -11.89 -19.52
CA SER A 50 27.71 -11.27 -19.52
C SER A 50 27.75 -9.94 -20.28
N LEU A 51 26.77 -9.08 -19.99
CA LEU A 51 26.63 -7.77 -20.65
C LEU A 51 27.75 -6.82 -20.23
N SER A 52 28.24 -6.01 -21.18
CA SER A 52 29.11 -4.88 -20.85
C SER A 52 28.41 -3.89 -19.90
N ASP A 53 29.18 -3.22 -19.04
CA ASP A 53 28.70 -2.36 -17.95
C ASP A 53 27.64 -1.33 -18.39
N GLU A 54 27.80 -0.79 -19.59
CA GLU A 54 26.87 0.17 -20.18
C GLU A 54 25.49 -0.43 -20.50
N LYS A 55 25.42 -1.67 -20.98
CA LYS A 55 24.15 -2.36 -21.24
C LYS A 55 23.52 -2.88 -19.94
N ALA A 56 24.35 -3.34 -19.01
CA ALA A 56 23.93 -3.79 -17.69
C ALA A 56 23.11 -2.70 -16.97
N PHE A 57 23.57 -1.45 -16.97
CA PHE A 57 22.85 -0.33 -16.34
C PHE A 57 21.43 -0.16 -16.89
N TRP A 58 21.26 -0.22 -18.21
CA TRP A 58 19.95 -0.11 -18.85
C TRP A 58 19.02 -1.29 -18.49
N ILE A 59 19.57 -2.50 -18.38
CA ILE A 59 18.82 -3.69 -17.95
C ILE A 59 18.37 -3.54 -16.49
N TYR A 60 19.25 -3.11 -15.58
CA TYR A 60 18.89 -2.89 -14.18
C TYR A 60 17.78 -1.84 -14.06
N ALA A 61 17.94 -0.70 -14.74
CA ALA A 61 16.96 0.38 -14.72
C ALA A 61 15.60 -0.07 -15.26
N ALA A 62 15.59 -0.79 -16.41
CA ALA A 62 14.37 -1.31 -17.00
C ALA A 62 13.69 -2.35 -16.10
N SER A 63 14.45 -3.26 -15.49
CA SER A 63 13.92 -4.28 -14.58
C SER A 63 13.30 -3.63 -13.34
N ILE A 64 13.99 -2.69 -12.69
CA ILE A 64 13.45 -1.99 -11.52
C ILE A 64 12.16 -1.25 -11.86
N LEU A 65 12.12 -0.51 -12.98
CA LEU A 65 10.92 0.21 -13.42
C LEU A 65 9.75 -0.73 -13.74
N LEU A 66 10.02 -1.85 -14.40
CA LEU A 66 9.00 -2.86 -14.72
C LEU A 66 8.38 -3.42 -13.45
N PHE A 67 9.20 -3.93 -12.52
CA PHE A 67 8.71 -4.52 -11.29
C PHE A 67 8.09 -3.49 -10.33
N LEU A 68 8.55 -2.24 -10.36
CA LEU A 68 7.89 -1.13 -9.67
C LEU A 68 6.48 -0.91 -10.21
N GLY A 69 6.32 -0.89 -11.54
CA GLY A 69 5.02 -0.80 -12.21
C GLY A 69 4.09 -1.96 -11.83
N ILE A 70 4.60 -3.19 -11.82
CA ILE A 70 3.83 -4.37 -11.36
C ILE A 70 3.42 -4.21 -9.89
N GLY A 71 4.32 -3.77 -9.02
CA GLY A 71 4.00 -3.52 -7.61
C GLY A 71 2.84 -2.54 -7.43
N TYR A 72 2.82 -1.44 -8.20
CA TYR A 72 1.68 -0.52 -8.20
C TYR A 72 0.40 -1.15 -8.75
N LEU A 73 0.49 -2.00 -9.78
CA LEU A 73 -0.64 -2.73 -10.33
C LEU A 73 -1.26 -3.70 -9.30
N VAL A 74 -0.41 -4.42 -8.56
CA VAL A 74 -0.83 -5.33 -7.48
C VAL A 74 -1.47 -4.54 -6.34
N TYR A 75 -0.89 -3.40 -5.94
CA TYR A 75 -1.51 -2.52 -4.95
C TYR A 75 -2.88 -2.01 -5.41
N PHE A 76 -3.01 -1.61 -6.68
CA PHE A 76 -4.28 -1.18 -7.25
C PHE A 76 -5.33 -2.30 -7.22
N PHE A 77 -4.94 -3.53 -7.57
CA PHE A 77 -5.87 -4.66 -7.55
C PHE A 77 -6.29 -5.04 -6.13
N THR A 78 -5.35 -5.09 -5.18
CA THR A 78 -5.62 -5.32 -3.76
C THR A 78 -6.55 -4.27 -3.18
N THR A 79 -6.27 -2.98 -3.41
CA THR A 79 -7.13 -1.89 -2.91
C THR A 79 -8.50 -1.86 -3.58
N ARG A 80 -8.60 -2.24 -4.86
CA ARG A 80 -9.89 -2.43 -5.54
C ARG A 80 -10.71 -3.55 -4.90
N ASN A 81 -10.08 -4.66 -4.54
CA ASN A 81 -10.74 -5.81 -3.93
C ASN A 81 -11.21 -5.51 -2.49
N MET A 82 -10.44 -4.71 -1.73
CA MET A 82 -10.81 -4.31 -0.36
C MET A 82 -11.98 -3.31 -0.30
N LYS A 83 -12.27 -2.58 -1.38
CA LYS A 83 -13.45 -1.69 -1.46
C LYS A 83 -14.77 -2.45 -1.62
N LEU A 84 -14.74 -3.76 -1.85
CA LEU A 84 -15.92 -4.60 -2.10
C LEU A 84 -16.49 -5.28 -0.86
N GLU A 85 -15.92 -5.05 0.32
CA GLU A 85 -16.50 -5.53 1.57
C GLU A 85 -17.28 -4.36 2.20
N PRO A 86 -18.59 -4.22 1.95
CA PRO A 86 -19.43 -3.45 2.85
C PRO A 86 -19.36 -4.19 4.19
N GLU A 87 -18.57 -3.65 5.11
CA GLU A 87 -18.56 -4.03 6.52
C GLU A 87 -20.02 -3.97 6.97
N THR A 88 -20.61 -5.16 7.12
CA THR A 88 -21.93 -5.36 7.72
C THR A 88 -21.90 -4.68 9.07
N THR A 89 -22.60 -3.55 9.16
CA THR A 89 -22.94 -2.90 10.41
C THR A 89 -23.82 -3.86 11.21
N ASP A 90 -23.19 -4.79 11.93
CA ASP A 90 -23.78 -5.42 13.10
C ASP A 90 -23.82 -4.36 14.20
N PHE A 91 -24.87 -3.55 14.18
CA PHE A 91 -25.30 -2.83 15.37
C PHE A 91 -25.83 -3.86 16.36
N PRO A 92 -25.34 -3.93 17.62
CA PRO A 92 -26.02 -4.70 18.64
C PRO A 92 -27.44 -4.11 18.82
N GLN A 93 -28.45 -4.94 18.54
CA GLN A 93 -29.79 -4.71 19.04
C GLN A 93 -29.81 -5.14 20.51
N GLU A 94 -30.47 -4.31 21.33
CA GLU A 94 -30.75 -4.41 22.77
C GLU A 94 -29.78 -3.71 23.74
#